data_AF-A0A1A0KZV6-F1
#
_entry.id   AF-A0A1A0KZV6-F1
#
_cell.length_a   1.000
_cell.length_b   1.000
_cell.length_c   1.000
_cell.angle_alpha   90.00
_cell.angle_beta   90.00
_cell.angle_gamma   90.00
#
_symmetry.space_group_name_H-M   'P 1'
#
loop_
_entity.id
_entity.type
_entity.pdbx_description
1 polymer ?
#
loop_
_entity_poly.entity_id
_entity_poly.type
_entity_poly.pdbx_seq_one_letter_code
_entity_poly.pdbx_strand_id
1 'polypeptide(L)'
;MNRYAYALDDRDWRRLDEVFAPDVVIRYGSPDARAIEGRVATVAMIRSFLDHCGPSQHLLGNMIVDIDGDTASTTCKARVFHMGAGPHPDKTYECAGSTETR
;
A
#
# COMPACT_ATOMS: atom_id res chain seq x y z
N MET A 1 -5.67 -7.62 -1.56
CA MET A 1 -4.20 -7.47 -1.45
C MET A 1 -3.47 -7.47 -2.80
N ASN A 2 -3.57 -8.50 -3.66
CA ASN A 2 -2.83 -8.48 -4.95
C ASN A 2 -3.19 -7.29 -5.86
N ARG A 3 -4.48 -7.00 -6.05
CA ARG A 3 -4.92 -5.84 -6.86
C ARG A 3 -4.36 -4.51 -6.35
N TYR A 4 -4.21 -4.37 -5.03
CA TYR A 4 -3.59 -3.20 -4.41
C TYR A 4 -2.12 -3.10 -4.83
N ALA A 5 -1.32 -4.14 -4.62
CA ALA A 5 0.10 -4.16 -5.00
C ALA A 5 0.31 -3.86 -6.50
N TYR A 6 -0.45 -4.52 -7.38
CA TYR A 6 -0.39 -4.24 -8.82
C TYR A 6 -0.75 -2.80 -9.16
N ALA A 7 -1.81 -2.25 -8.57
CA ALA A 7 -2.20 -0.86 -8.82
C ALA A 7 -1.12 0.14 -8.36
N LEU A 8 -0.43 -0.14 -7.26
CA LEU A 8 0.72 0.65 -6.83
C LEU A 8 1.88 0.56 -7.82
N ASP A 9 2.30 -0.65 -8.16
CA ASP A 9 3.48 -0.90 -8.99
C ASP A 9 3.31 -0.38 -10.42
N ASP A 10 2.10 -0.50 -10.99
CA ASP A 10 1.75 0.03 -12.32
C ASP A 10 1.38 1.52 -12.31
N ARG A 11 1.30 2.15 -11.13
CA ARG A 11 0.78 3.52 -10.95
C ARG A 11 -0.64 3.70 -11.51
N ASP A 12 -1.46 2.63 -11.47
CA ASP A 12 -2.86 2.67 -11.91
C ASP A 12 -3.76 3.17 -10.78
N TRP A 13 -3.83 4.49 -10.66
CA TRP A 13 -4.58 5.17 -9.60
C TRP A 13 -6.08 4.96 -9.69
N ARG A 14 -6.60 4.69 -10.89
CA ARG A 14 -8.01 4.39 -11.09
C ARG A 14 -8.32 3.01 -10.50
N ARG A 15 -7.48 2.01 -10.75
CA ARG A 15 -7.61 0.69 -10.10
C ARG A 15 -7.36 0.74 -8.59
N LEU A 16 -6.47 1.61 -8.14
CA LEU A 16 -6.23 1.80 -6.70
C LEU A 16 -7.48 2.34 -5.98
N ASP A 17 -8.26 3.20 -6.65
CA ASP A 17 -9.52 3.71 -6.09
C ASP A 17 -10.53 2.57 -5.83
N GLU A 18 -10.53 1.54 -6.68
CA GLU A 18 -11.46 0.41 -6.60
C GLU A 18 -11.15 -0.58 -5.46
N VAL A 19 -9.97 -0.53 -4.84
CA VAL A 19 -9.59 -1.50 -3.78
C VAL A 19 -9.93 -1.05 -2.37
N PHE A 20 -10.34 0.20 -2.17
CA PHE A 20 -10.64 0.76 -0.85
C PHE A 20 -12.14 0.95 -0.66
N ALA A 21 -12.66 0.71 0.54
CA ALA A 21 -13.98 1.21 0.93
C ALA A 21 -13.98 2.76 0.95
N PRO A 22 -15.12 3.43 0.68
CA PRO A 22 -15.18 4.90 0.71
C PRO A 22 -14.72 5.50 2.05
N ASP A 23 -15.02 4.80 3.15
CA ASP A 23 -14.75 5.15 4.54
C ASP A 23 -13.49 4.48 5.12
N VAL A 24 -12.56 4.02 4.26
CA VAL A 24 -11.30 3.40 4.71
C VAL A 24 -10.55 4.29 5.71
N VAL A 25 -9.97 3.67 6.73
CA VAL A 25 -9.09 4.32 7.69
C VAL A 25 -7.72 3.67 7.65
N ILE A 26 -6.68 4.46 7.37
CA ILE A 26 -5.29 3.97 7.30
C ILE A 26 -4.45 4.64 8.38
N ARG A 27 -3.60 3.83 9.04
CA ARG A 27 -2.48 4.30 9.87
C ARG A 27 -1.20 3.75 9.28
N TYR A 28 -0.27 4.63 8.94
CA TYR A 28 0.96 4.27 8.24
C TYR A 28 2.18 4.46 9.14
N GLY A 29 3.08 3.47 9.16
CA GLY A 29 4.32 3.48 9.93
C GLY A 29 4.21 3.03 11.39
N SER A 30 3.08 3.26 12.06
CA SER A 30 2.82 2.79 13.44
C SER A 30 1.31 2.66 13.70
N PRO A 31 0.86 1.73 14.56
CA PRO A 31 -0.52 1.67 15.04
C PRO A 31 -1.01 2.96 15.71
N ASP A 32 -0.11 3.74 16.31
CA ASP A 32 -0.43 5.02 16.97
C ASP A 32 -0.35 6.23 16.03
N ALA A 33 0.02 6.02 14.76
CA ALA A 33 0.10 7.11 13.78
C ALA A 33 -1.28 7.75 13.57
N ARG A 34 -1.29 9.04 13.23
CA ARG A 34 -2.54 9.77 12.91
C ARG A 34 -3.31 9.03 11.81
N ALA A 35 -4.62 8.86 12.01
CA ALA A 35 -5.51 8.26 11.03
C ALA A 35 -5.61 9.14 9.77
N ILE A 36 -5.59 8.48 8.62
CA ILE A 36 -5.96 9.02 7.32
C ILE A 36 -7.33 8.44 7.00
N GLU A 37 -8.33 9.31 6.93
CA GLU A 37 -9.73 8.92 6.80
C GLU A 37 -10.25 9.21 5.39
N GLY A 38 -10.89 8.20 4.81
CA GLY A 38 -11.54 8.28 3.52
C GLY A 38 -10.62 8.00 2.33
N ARG A 39 -11.19 7.36 1.32
CA ARG A 39 -10.49 6.89 0.12
C ARG A 39 -9.64 7.96 -0.55
N VAL A 40 -10.18 9.16 -0.73
CA VAL A 40 -9.49 10.27 -1.41
C VAL A 40 -8.20 10.66 -0.68
N ALA A 41 -8.25 10.79 0.64
CA ALA A 41 -7.08 11.14 1.45
C ALA A 41 -6.05 10.00 1.45
N THR A 42 -6.51 8.75 1.48
CA THR A 42 -5.64 7.57 1.38
C THR A 42 -4.89 7.53 0.05
N VAL A 43 -5.59 7.69 -1.08
CA VAL A 43 -4.96 7.69 -2.41
C VAL A 43 -4.00 8.87 -2.54
N ALA A 44 -4.35 10.06 -2.05
CA ALA A 44 -3.47 11.22 -2.06
C ALA A 44 -2.17 10.98 -1.26
N MET A 45 -2.26 10.34 -0.08
CA MET A 45 -1.09 9.97 0.72
C MET A 45 -0.19 9.00 -0.05
N ILE A 46 -0.74 7.93 -0.62
CA ILE A 46 0.03 6.92 -1.37
C ILE A 46 0.78 7.58 -2.55
N ARG A 47 0.08 8.43 -3.31
CA ARG A 47 0.66 9.16 -4.44
C ARG A 47 1.80 10.07 -4.02
N SER A 48 1.69 10.73 -2.86
CA SER A 48 2.75 11.61 -2.36
C SER A 48 4.09 10.89 -2.17
N PHE A 49 4.05 9.58 -1.87
CA PHE A 49 5.23 8.73 -1.82
C PHE A 49 5.66 8.23 -3.22
N LEU A 50 4.72 7.71 -4.01
CA LEU A 50 5.03 6.94 -5.22
C LEU A 50 5.21 7.76 -6.50
N ASP A 51 4.64 8.97 -6.59
CA ASP A 51 4.71 9.82 -7.79
C ASP A 51 6.15 10.26 -8.11
N HIS A 52 7.04 10.22 -7.11
CA HIS A 52 8.45 10.61 -7.23
C HIS A 52 9.41 9.40 -7.32
N CYS A 53 8.88 8.19 -7.26
CA CYS A 53 9.66 6.95 -7.37
C CYS A 53 9.68 6.46 -8.82
N GLY A 54 10.78 5.80 -9.20
CA GLY A 54 10.82 4.95 -10.38
C GLY A 54 10.02 3.66 -10.16
N PRO A 55 10.25 2.60 -10.96
CA PRO A 55 9.57 1.33 -10.79
C PRO A 55 9.64 0.81 -9.34
N SER A 56 8.53 0.23 -8.87
CA SER A 56 8.46 -0.42 -7.55
C SER A 56 7.99 -1.86 -7.66
N GLN A 57 8.20 -2.63 -6.59
CA GLN A 57 7.57 -3.91 -6.38
C GLN A 57 7.08 -4.02 -4.94
N HIS A 58 5.78 -4.21 -4.75
CA HIS A 58 5.15 -4.48 -3.45
C HIS A 58 4.88 -5.99 -3.32
N LEU A 59 5.86 -6.74 -2.84
CA LEU A 59 5.71 -8.18 -2.64
C LEU A 59 5.03 -8.46 -1.29
N LEU A 60 3.77 -8.89 -1.36
CA LEU A 60 2.97 -9.31 -0.21
C LEU A 60 2.95 -10.84 -0.12
N GLY A 61 3.39 -11.39 1.01
CA GLY A 61 3.50 -12.83 1.25
C GLY A 61 3.09 -13.23 2.66
N ASN A 62 3.12 -14.52 2.95
CA ASN A 62 2.80 -15.09 4.27
C ASN A 62 1.45 -14.56 4.82
N MET A 63 0.43 -14.58 3.97
CA MET A 63 -0.87 -14.02 4.26
C MET A 63 -1.68 -14.93 5.17
N ILE A 64 -2.23 -14.36 6.23
CA ILE A 64 -3.23 -14.97 7.10
C ILE A 64 -4.51 -14.20 6.89
N VAL A 65 -5.62 -14.93 6.71
CA VAL A 65 -6.95 -14.37 6.49
C VAL A 65 -7.89 -15.05 7.47
N ASP A 66 -8.54 -14.24 8.30
CA ASP A 66 -9.59 -14.68 9.20
C ASP A 66 -10.91 -14.06 8.73
N ILE A 67 -11.93 -14.89 8.56
CA ILE A 67 -13.25 -14.47 8.06
C ILE A 67 -14.28 -14.71 9.16
N ASP A 68 -15.04 -13.68 9.49
CA ASP A 68 -16.16 -13.71 10.42
C ASP A 68 -17.39 -13.06 9.77
N GLY A 69 -18.27 -13.92 9.24
CA GLY A 69 -19.45 -13.49 8.47
C GLY A 69 -19.07 -12.62 7.27
N ASP A 70 -19.55 -11.37 7.29
CA ASP A 70 -19.30 -10.38 6.25
C ASP A 70 -18.01 -9.56 6.47
N THR A 71 -17.24 -9.89 7.51
CA THR A 71 -15.98 -9.22 7.83
C THR A 71 -14.78 -10.13 7.63
N ALA A 72 -13.65 -9.57 7.21
CA ALA A 72 -12.42 -10.32 7.08
C ALA A 72 -11.24 -9.47 7.55
N SER A 73 -10.41 -10.03 8.43
CA SER A 73 -9.12 -9.44 8.78
C SER A 73 -8.00 -10.16 8.06
N THR A 74 -6.97 -9.41 7.65
CA THR A 74 -5.78 -9.99 7.04
C THR A 74 -4.52 -9.44 7.66
N THR A 75 -3.53 -10.31 7.81
CA THR A 75 -2.15 -9.92 8.13
C THR A 75 -1.24 -10.51 7.07
N CYS A 76 -0.33 -9.72 6.52
CA CYS A 76 0.68 -10.24 5.60
C CYS A 76 2.05 -9.60 5.84
N LYS A 77 3.09 -10.30 5.40
CA LYS A 77 4.45 -9.77 5.34
C LYS A 77 4.63 -9.02 4.03
N ALA A 78 5.21 -7.83 4.10
CA ALA A 78 5.53 -7.02 2.95
C ALA A 78 7.05 -6.92 2.80
N ARG A 79 7.52 -7.05 1.57
CA ARG A 79 8.83 -6.58 1.12
C ARG A 79 8.59 -5.63 -0.04
N VAL A 80 9.09 -4.40 0.10
CA VAL A 80 8.83 -3.35 -0.87
C VAL A 80 10.14 -2.83 -1.40
N PHE A 81 10.27 -2.83 -2.72
CA PHE A 81 11.42 -2.30 -3.44
C PHE A 81 11.01 -1.11 -4.28
N HIS A 82 11.84 -0.07 -4.31
CA HIS A 82 11.68 1.10 -5.17
C HIS A 82 13.01 1.42 -5.86
N MET A 83 12.94 1.71 -7.15
CA MET A 83 14.03 2.38 -7.85
C MET A 83 13.84 3.90 -7.81
N GLY A 84 14.93 4.65 -7.84
CA GLY A 84 14.88 6.10 -7.99
C GLY A 84 14.43 6.50 -9.40
N ALA A 85 13.81 7.68 -9.50
CA ALA A 85 13.41 8.29 -10.76
C ALA A 85 14.36 9.42 -11.17
N GLY A 86 14.28 9.84 -12.43
CA GLY A 86 14.95 11.04 -12.95
C GLY A 86 16.46 11.03 -12.72
N PRO A 87 17.02 11.98 -11.94
CA PRO A 87 18.46 12.10 -11.71
C PRO A 87 19.04 11.04 -10.75
N HIS A 88 18.22 10.10 -10.27
CA HIS A 88 18.63 9.06 -9.31
C HIS A 88 18.35 7.63 -9.81
N PRO A 89 18.65 7.28 -11.08
CA PRO A 89 18.26 5.98 -11.64
C PRO A 89 19.01 4.80 -11.02
N ASP A 90 20.13 5.07 -10.35
CA ASP A 90 21.01 4.12 -9.67
C ASP A 90 20.66 3.91 -8.19
N LYS A 91 19.77 4.74 -7.64
CA LYS A 91 19.36 4.60 -6.24
C LYS A 91 18.25 3.58 -6.09
N THR A 92 18.32 2.82 -5.01
CA THR A 92 17.29 1.87 -4.61
C THR A 92 16.91 2.08 -3.15
N TYR A 93 15.65 1.82 -2.81
CA TYR A 93 15.17 1.75 -1.45
C TYR A 93 14.41 0.44 -1.25
N GLU A 94 14.74 -0.28 -0.18
CA GLU A 94 14.04 -1.51 0.20
C GLU A 94 13.60 -1.42 1.65
N CYS A 95 12.38 -1.88 1.94
CA CYS A 95 11.90 -2.06 3.29
C CYS A 95 11.12 -3.37 3.43
N ALA A 96 11.03 -3.85 4.67
CA ALA A 96 10.24 -5.01 5.02
C ALA A 96 9.40 -4.72 6.27
N GLY A 97 8.24 -5.34 6.35
CA GLY A 97 7.33 -5.14 7.47
C GLY A 97 6.11 -6.06 7.41
N SER A 98 5.07 -5.68 8.14
CA SER A 98 3.76 -6.32 8.07
C SER A 98 2.68 -5.28 7.86
N THR A 99 1.61 -5.69 7.21
CA THR A 99 0.38 -4.90 7.09
C THR A 99 -0.77 -5.68 7.70
N GLU A 100 -1.67 -4.97 8.36
CA GLU A 100 -2.88 -5.52 8.96
C GLU A 100 -4.09 -4.76 8.38
N THR A 101 -5.16 -5.48 8.04
CA THR A 101 -6.42 -4.92 7.57
C THR A 101 -7.58 -5.57 8.30
N ARG A 102 -8.68 -4.83 8.44
CA ARG A 102 -9.98 -5.32 8.94
C ARG A 102 -11.09 -4.60 8.20
#